data_AF-A0A5M6HTT9-F1
#
_entry.id   AF-A0A5M6HTT9-F1
#
_cell.length_a   1.000
_cell.length_b   1.000
_cell.length_c   1.000
_cell.angle_alpha   90.00
_cell.angle_beta   90.00
_cell.angle_gamma   90.00
#
_symmetry.space_group_name_H-M   'P 1'
#
loop_
_entity.id
_entity.type
_entity.pdbx_description
1 polymer ?
#
loop_
_entity_poly.entity_id
_entity_poly.type
_entity_poly.pdbx_seq_one_letter_code
_entity_poly.pdbx_strand_id
1 'polypeptide(L)' 'MARAALKLSVRDLAAAASVSPNTVTRIEADGTSNAATLAAVQRALEEAGVEFIPENGGGPGVRLKPGNIGA' A
#
# COMPACT_ATOMS: atom_id res chain seq x y z
N MET A 1 -2.82 -3.39 6.82
CA MET A 1 -2.25 -2.11 6.38
C MET A 1 -0.88 -2.34 5.74
N ALA A 2 -0.73 -2.07 4.44
CA ALA A 2 0.49 -2.37 3.67
C ALA A 2 1.69 -1.47 4.02
N ARG A 3 1.46 -0.18 4.33
CA ARG A 3 2.56 0.75 4.63
C ARG A 3 3.35 0.38 5.89
N ALA A 4 2.69 -0.26 6.88
CA ALA A 4 3.33 -0.67 8.12
C ALA A 4 4.45 -1.69 7.88
N ALA A 5 4.28 -2.57 6.89
CA ALA A 5 5.31 -3.52 6.47
C ALA A 5 6.53 -2.82 5.84
N LEU A 6 6.34 -1.63 5.27
CA LEU A 6 7.38 -0.81 4.65
C LEU A 6 7.94 0.28 5.58
N LYS A 7 7.46 0.38 6.83
CA LYS A 7 7.80 1.46 7.78
C LYS A 7 7.58 2.88 7.23
N LEU A 8 6.69 3.05 6.25
CA LEU A 8 6.32 4.37 5.73
C LEU A 8 5.42 5.10 6.73
N SER A 9 5.51 6.42 6.81
CA SER A 9 4.49 7.25 7.48
C SER A 9 3.30 7.54 6.55
N VAL A 10 2.20 8.07 7.10
CA VAL A 10 1.03 8.53 6.29
C VAL A 10 1.51 9.55 5.25
N ARG A 11 2.42 10.44 5.66
CA ARG A 11 2.92 11.54 4.83
C ARG A 11 3.79 11.03 3.70
N ASP A 12 4.62 10.02 3.95
CA ASP A 12 5.50 9.43 2.93
C ASP A 12 4.67 8.74 1.85
N LEU A 13 3.68 7.95 2.25
CA LEU A 13 2.76 7.30 1.31
C LEU A 13 1.93 8.33 0.54
N ALA A 14 1.46 9.39 1.20
CA ALA A 14 0.70 10.46 0.56
C ALA A 14 1.54 11.20 -0.48
N ALA A 15 2.79 11.51 -0.17
CA ALA A 15 3.73 12.13 -1.10
C ALA A 15 4.02 11.22 -2.31
N ALA A 16 4.30 9.93 -2.07
CA ALA A 16 4.56 8.97 -3.14
C ALA A 16 3.35 8.78 -4.06
N ALA A 17 2.14 8.73 -3.51
CA ALA A 17 0.90 8.59 -4.26
C ALA A 17 0.35 9.92 -4.83
N SER A 18 1.01 11.07 -4.56
CA SER A 18 0.53 12.41 -4.94
C SER A 18 -0.90 12.72 -4.47
N VAL A 19 -1.21 12.38 -3.22
CA VAL A 19 -2.53 12.60 -2.59
C VAL A 19 -2.39 13.32 -1.25
N SER A 20 -3.50 13.76 -0.66
CA SER A 20 -3.46 14.32 0.69
C SER A 20 -3.23 13.24 1.75
N PRO A 21 -2.53 13.52 2.87
CA PRO A 21 -2.43 12.60 4.00
C PRO A 21 -3.80 12.15 4.54
N ASN A 22 -4.81 13.03 4.51
CA ASN A 22 -6.17 12.70 4.92
C ASN A 22 -6.82 11.64 4.00
N THR A 23 -6.51 11.68 2.71
CA THR A 23 -6.95 10.68 1.74
C THR A 23 -6.38 9.30 2.07
N VAL A 24 -5.09 9.25 2.45
CA VAL A 24 -4.45 7.99 2.89
C VAL A 24 -5.11 7.47 4.17
N THR A 25 -5.31 8.32 5.18
CA THR A 25 -5.98 7.94 6.42
C THR A 25 -7.40 7.41 6.16
N ARG A 26 -8.16 8.05 5.26
CA ARG A 26 -9.51 7.58 4.87
C ARG A 26 -9.44 6.20 4.23
N ILE A 27 -8.59 6.01 3.21
CA ILE A 27 -8.39 4.72 2.55
C ILE A 27 -7.97 3.63 3.55
N GLU A 28 -7.10 3.96 4.51
CA GLU A 28 -6.68 3.04 5.57
C GLU A 28 -7.82 2.67 6.56
N ALA A 29 -8.78 3.58 6.78
CA ALA A 29 -9.88 3.39 7.72
C ALA A 29 -11.09 2.64 7.11
N ASP A 30 -11.51 3.02 5.90
CA ASP A 30 -12.77 2.55 5.30
C ASP A 30 -12.60 2.07 3.85
N GLY A 31 -11.40 2.16 3.27
CA GLY A 31 -11.13 1.75 1.89
C GLY A 31 -11.81 2.62 0.83
N THR A 32 -12.46 3.73 1.22
CA THR A 32 -13.25 4.53 0.29
C THR A 32 -12.44 5.67 -0.35
N SER A 33 -12.29 5.58 -1.66
CA SER A 33 -11.82 6.66 -2.51
C SER A 33 -12.22 6.41 -3.97
N ASN A 34 -11.96 7.36 -4.86
CA ASN A 34 -12.18 7.12 -6.29
C ASN A 34 -11.15 6.11 -6.83
N ALA A 35 -11.50 5.44 -7.93
CA ALA A 35 -10.66 4.39 -8.53
C ALA A 35 -9.25 4.87 -8.90
N ALA A 36 -9.11 6.10 -9.43
CA ALA A 36 -7.82 6.69 -9.78
C ALA A 36 -6.91 6.87 -8.56
N THR A 37 -7.48 7.27 -7.43
CA THR A 37 -6.76 7.45 -6.17
C THR A 37 -6.33 6.12 -5.58
N LEU A 38 -7.21 5.11 -5.60
CA LEU A 38 -6.87 3.77 -5.15
C LEU A 38 -5.73 3.18 -5.98
N ALA A 39 -5.78 3.35 -7.30
CA ALA A 39 -4.70 2.93 -8.21
C ALA A 39 -3.38 3.66 -7.92
N ALA A 40 -3.42 4.97 -7.67
CA ALA A 40 -2.21 5.74 -7.33
C ALA A 40 -1.57 5.27 -6.01
N VAL A 41 -2.38 5.01 -4.98
CA VAL A 41 -1.90 4.50 -3.69
C VAL A 41 -1.36 3.07 -3.82
N GLN A 42 -2.05 2.21 -4.57
CA GLN A 42 -1.60 0.86 -4.86
C GLN A 42 -0.22 0.87 -5.55
N ARG A 43 -0.10 1.66 -6.62
CA ARG A 43 1.16 1.80 -7.36
C ARG A 43 2.30 2.33 -6.49
N ALA A 44 2.04 3.33 -5.65
CA ALA A 44 3.05 3.88 -4.75
C ALA A 44 3.58 2.83 -3.74
N LEU A 45 2.69 1.97 -3.25
CA LEU A 45 3.07 0.85 -2.38
C LEU A 45 3.86 -0.21 -3.15
N GLU A 46 3.47 -0.50 -4.39
CA GLU A 46 4.18 -1.47 -5.25
C GLU A 46 5.60 -1.01 -5.60
N GLU A 47 5.76 0.25 -5.96
CA GLU A 47 7.06 0.88 -6.21
C GLU A 47 7.94 0.88 -4.95
N ALA A 48 7.33 1.00 -3.77
CA ALA A 48 8.02 0.89 -2.48
C ALA A 48 8.34 -0.57 -2.07
N GLY A 49 7.93 -1.57 -2.85
CA GLY A 49 8.31 -2.98 -2.68
C GLY A 49 7.22 -3.89 -2.13
N VAL A 50 5.98 -3.42 -2.00
CA VAL A 50 4.82 -4.29 -1.75
C VAL A 50 4.42 -5.00 -3.04
N GLU A 51 3.89 -6.22 -2.95
CA GLU A 51 3.24 -6.87 -4.08
C GLU A 51 1.79 -7.18 -3.68
N PHE A 52 0.84 -6.60 -4.38
CA PHE A 52 -0.58 -6.92 -4.22
C PHE A 52 -0.89 -8.16 -5.03
N ILE A 53 -1.23 -9.25 -4.34
CA ILE A 53 -1.60 -10.49 -5.00
C ILE A 53 -3.12 -10.47 -5.19
N PRO A 54 -3.63 -10.59 -6.43
CA PRO A 54 -5.05 -10.73 -6.66
C PRO A 54 -5.58 -11.99 -5.97
N GLU A 55 -6.80 -11.90 -5.47
CA GLU A 55 -7.37 -12.87 -4.53
C GLU A 55 -7.69 -14.22 -5.21
N ASN A 56 -6.71 -15.11 -5.33
CA ASN A 56 -6.94 -16.53 -5.65
C ASN A 56 -7.41 -17.30 -4.40
N GLY A 57 -8.54 -16.89 -3.82
CA GLY A 57 -9.37 -17.72 -2.93
C GLY A 57 -8.95 -17.84 -1.45
N GLY A 58 -8.21 -16.88 -0.88
CA GLY A 58 -7.72 -16.96 0.52
C GLY A 58 -7.89 -15.73 1.41
N GLY A 59 -8.57 -14.68 0.95
CA GLY A 59 -8.69 -13.41 1.68
C GLY A 59 -7.63 -12.37 1.26
N PRO A 60 -7.91 -11.05 1.41
CA PRO A 60 -7.02 -9.97 1.02
C PRO A 60 -5.73 -9.97 1.88
N GLY A 61 -4.57 -10.17 1.24
CA GLY A 61 -3.27 -10.27 1.91
C GLY A 61 -2.16 -9.50 1.19
N VAL A 62 -1.13 -9.13 1.94
CA VAL A 62 0.07 -8.43 1.45
C VAL A 62 1.26 -9.37 1.61
N ARG A 63 2.01 -9.66 0.54
CA ARG A 63 3.23 -10.48 0.60
C ARG A 63 4.45 -9.57 0.41
N LEU A 64 5.42 -9.71 1.31
CA LEU A 64 6.74 -9.08 1.16
C LEU A 64 7.57 -9.90 0.17
N LYS A 65 8.30 -9.22 -0.72
CA LYS A 65 9.28 -9.89 -1.58
C LYS A 65 10.35 -10.57 -0.72
N PRO A 66 10.84 -11.75 -1.11
CA PRO A 66 11.94 -12.40 -0.41
C PRO A 66 13.21 -11.55 -0.56
N GLY A 67 13.54 -10.79 0.49
CA GLY A 67 14.87 -10.25 0.68
C GLY A 67 15.77 -11.36 1.19
N ASN A 68 16.94 -11.55 0.57
CA ASN A 68 17.96 -12.50 0.99
C ASN A 68 18.34 -12.26 2.47
N ILE A 69 17.73 -12.99 3.39
CA ILE A 69 18.17 -13.05 4.79
C ILE A 69 19.34 -14.04 4.79
N GLY A 70 20.52 -13.51 4.51
CA GLY A 70 21.77 -14.24 4.63
C GLY A 70 21.94 -14.73 6.07
N ALA A 71 22.06 -16.06 6.20
CA ALA A 71 22.72 -16.74 7.30
C ALA A 71 24.13 -17.11 6.86
#